data_AF-A0A9D5CCX2-F1
#
_entry.id   AF-A0A9D5CCX2-F1
#
_cell.length_a   1.000
_cell.length_b   1.000
_cell.length_c   1.000
_cell.angle_alpha   90.00
_cell.angle_beta   90.00
_cell.angle_gamma   90.00
#
_symmetry.space_group_name_H-M   'P 1'
#
loop_
_entity.id
_entity.type
_entity.pdbx_description
1 polymer ?
#
loop_
_entity_poly.entity_id
_entity_poly.type
_entity_poly.pdbx_seq_one_letter_code
_entity_poly.pdbx_strand_id
1 'polypeptide(L)'
;MEKRDDKEKVVKLEEMEYYGGGESGDQDDCYEIDPIDFFRKCNFCASDEVALVAEKGDVALRDYPHPRHLCGNYPFNKSPHESYCSKCFCYVCQSAAPCKKWRGINGHCHVSGKNNADVCRWVIDC
;
A
#
# COMPACT_ATOMS: atom_id res chain seq x y z
N MET A 1 -26.98 35.17 8.33
CA MET A 1 -25.77 34.96 9.14
C MET A 1 -25.73 33.47 9.45
N GLU A 2 -25.08 32.72 8.56
CA GLU A 2 -25.03 31.25 8.60
C GLU A 2 -24.18 30.81 9.79
N LYS A 3 -24.78 30.00 10.67
CA LYS A 3 -24.05 29.35 11.76
C LYS A 3 -23.36 28.13 11.15
N ARG A 4 -22.03 28.16 11.13
CA ARG A 4 -21.19 27.03 10.72
C ARG A 4 -21.13 26.07 11.90
N ASP A 5 -21.66 24.87 11.70
CA ASP A 5 -21.62 23.78 12.67
C ASP A 5 -20.22 23.15 12.62
N ASP A 6 -19.38 23.50 13.59
CA ASP A 6 -18.12 22.80 13.85
C ASP A 6 -18.45 21.44 14.50
N LYS A 7 -18.75 20.43 13.67
CA LYS A 7 -18.83 19.04 14.13
C LYS A 7 -17.42 18.51 14.34
N GLU A 8 -16.99 18.58 15.59
CA GLU A 8 -15.88 17.82 16.14
C GLU A 8 -16.03 16.34 15.74
N LYS A 9 -15.19 15.87 14.81
CA LYS A 9 -15.16 14.47 14.39
C LYS A 9 -14.52 13.67 15.52
N VAL A 10 -15.36 13.21 16.43
CA VAL A 10 -14.98 12.25 17.48
C VAL A 10 -14.55 10.95 16.80
N VAL A 11 -13.24 10.75 16.65
CA VAL A 11 -12.68 9.44 16.33
C VAL A 11 -12.86 8.61 17.60
N LYS A 12 -13.73 7.59 17.54
CA LYS A 12 -13.80 6.58 18.60
C LYS A 12 -12.49 5.79 18.55
N LEU A 13 -11.54 6.19 19.38
CA LEU A 13 -10.46 5.34 19.81
C LEU A 13 -11.07 4.37 20.81
N GLU A 14 -11.36 3.14 20.38
CA GLU A 14 -11.61 2.07 21.35
C GLU A 14 -10.29 1.76 22.04
N GLU A 15 -10.21 2.12 23.32
CA GLU A 15 -9.13 1.70 24.21
C GLU A 15 -9.20 0.17 24.35
N MET A 16 -8.17 -0.50 23.84
CA MET A 16 -7.98 -1.93 24.03
C MET A 16 -7.55 -2.16 25.49
N GLU A 17 -8.44 -2.73 26.31
CA GLU A 17 -8.12 -3.06 27.69
C GLU A 17 -7.08 -4.19 27.76
N TYR A 18 -5.90 -3.83 28.27
CA TYR A 18 -4.78 -4.73 28.50
C TYR A 18 -4.95 -5.45 29.85
N TYR A 19 -5.37 -6.71 29.82
CA TYR A 19 -5.36 -7.58 30.99
C TYR A 19 -3.97 -8.21 31.14
N GLY A 20 -3.11 -7.55 31.91
CA GLY A 20 -1.78 -8.04 32.25
C GLY A 20 -1.86 -9.30 33.12
N GLY A 21 -1.22 -10.38 32.67
CA GLY A 21 -0.93 -11.59 33.43
C GLY A 21 0.40 -12.16 32.97
N GLY A 22 1.42 -12.12 33.82
CA GLY A 22 2.76 -12.60 33.51
C GLY A 22 2.89 -14.12 33.62
N GLU A 23 3.73 -14.70 32.77
CA GLU A 23 4.82 -15.63 33.09
C GLU A 23 5.53 -16.07 31.79
N SER A 24 6.81 -16.40 31.92
CA SER A 24 7.85 -16.48 30.88
C SER A 24 7.57 -17.41 29.68
N GLY A 25 7.86 -16.90 28.48
CA GLY A 25 8.08 -17.70 27.27
C GLY A 25 7.79 -16.87 26.02
N ASP A 26 8.84 -16.52 25.26
CA ASP A 26 8.86 -15.84 23.95
C ASP A 26 7.49 -15.71 23.27
N GLN A 27 6.75 -14.64 23.56
CA GLN A 27 5.50 -14.32 22.88
C GLN A 27 5.86 -13.45 21.68
N ASP A 28 6.04 -14.08 20.53
CA ASP A 28 5.98 -13.39 19.24
C ASP A 28 4.63 -12.66 19.15
N ASP A 29 4.67 -11.34 19.33
CA ASP A 29 3.55 -10.41 19.24
C ASP A 29 3.10 -10.15 17.79
N CYS A 30 3.50 -11.02 16.87
CA CYS A 30 3.14 -10.97 15.47
C CYS A 30 1.73 -11.55 15.25
N TYR A 31 0.70 -10.72 15.41
CA TYR A 31 -0.64 -11.08 14.99
C TYR A 31 -0.78 -10.93 13.48
N GLU A 32 -1.08 -12.04 12.80
CA GLU A 32 -1.51 -12.01 11.40
C GLU A 32 -2.88 -11.35 11.30
N ILE A 33 -2.91 -10.10 10.82
CA ILE A 33 -4.16 -9.41 10.55
C ILE A 33 -4.66 -9.87 9.18
N ASP A 34 -5.60 -10.81 9.16
CA ASP A 34 -6.36 -11.09 7.95
C ASP A 34 -7.19 -9.84 7.61
N PRO A 35 -6.99 -9.23 6.43
CA PRO A 35 -7.72 -8.02 6.06
C PRO A 35 -9.24 -8.21 6.12
N ILE A 36 -9.75 -9.37 5.68
CA ILE A 36 -11.17 -9.70 5.66
C ILE A 36 -11.70 -9.85 7.09
N ASP A 37 -10.95 -10.52 7.98
CA ASP A 37 -11.37 -10.70 9.37
C ASP A 37 -11.36 -9.37 10.15
N PHE A 38 -10.33 -8.54 9.91
CA PHE A 38 -10.27 -7.18 10.46
C PHE A 38 -11.45 -6.32 10.00
N PHE A 39 -11.79 -6.36 8.70
CA PHE A 39 -12.95 -5.66 8.15
C PHE A 39 -14.29 -6.19 8.67
N ARG A 40 -14.39 -7.47 9.06
CA ARG A 40 -15.60 -8.03 9.69
C ARG A 40 -15.74 -7.61 11.14
N LYS A 41 -14.62 -7.48 11.85
CA LYS A 41 -14.58 -7.08 13.26
C LYS A 41 -14.92 -5.60 13.42
N CYS A 42 -14.48 -4.77 12.48
CA CYS A 42 -14.94 -3.39 12.38
C CYS A 42 -16.31 -3.39 11.69
N ASN A 43 -17.39 -3.30 12.45
CA ASN A 43 -18.77 -3.33 11.95
C ASN A 43 -19.14 -2.07 11.12
N PHE A 44 -18.47 -1.86 9.98
CA PHE A 44 -18.67 -0.74 9.08
C PHE A 44 -19.98 -0.88 8.33
N CYS A 45 -20.75 0.20 8.26
CA CYS A 45 -21.87 0.31 7.34
C CYS A 45 -21.42 0.88 5.99
N ALA A 46 -22.17 0.62 4.92
CA ALA A 46 -21.82 1.10 3.58
C ALA A 46 -21.82 2.64 3.43
N SER A 47 -22.34 3.38 4.42
CA SER A 47 -22.28 4.84 4.49
C SER A 47 -21.09 5.37 5.31
N ASP A 48 -20.27 4.52 5.92
CA ASP A 48 -19.12 4.97 6.70
C ASP A 48 -17.96 5.35 5.77
N GLU A 49 -17.49 6.59 5.91
CA GLU A 49 -16.27 7.07 5.27
C GLU A 49 -15.05 6.63 6.11
N VAL A 50 -14.24 5.73 5.56
CA VAL A 50 -13.01 5.27 6.21
C VAL A 50 -11.81 6.01 5.63
N ALA A 51 -10.96 6.54 6.51
CA ALA A 51 -9.71 7.20 6.14
C ALA A 51 -8.52 6.54 6.83
N LEU A 52 -7.41 6.36 6.10
CA LEU A 52 -6.14 5.95 6.67
C LEU A 52 -5.53 7.17 7.38
N VAL A 53 -5.39 7.09 8.71
CA VAL A 53 -4.93 8.21 9.55
C VAL A 53 -3.45 8.14 9.94
N ALA A 54 -2.85 6.95 9.83
CA ALA A 54 -1.43 6.74 10.12
C ALA A 54 -0.89 5.50 9.40
N GLU A 55 0.41 5.50 9.13
CA GLU A 55 1.19 4.34 8.71
C GLU A 55 2.42 4.22 9.62
N LYS A 56 2.87 2.99 9.90
CA LYS A 56 4.10 2.73 10.68
C LYS A 56 4.92 1.65 9.96
N GLY A 57 6.19 1.94 9.71
CA GLY A 57 7.13 1.03 9.03
C GLY A 57 7.23 1.26 7.52
N ASP A 58 7.96 0.37 6.84
CA ASP A 58 8.16 0.44 5.39
C ASP A 58 6.91 -0.03 4.63
N VAL A 59 6.57 0.68 3.56
CA VAL A 59 5.45 0.37 2.67
C VAL A 59 5.98 -0.23 1.37
N ALA A 60 5.63 -1.49 1.09
CA ALA A 60 6.12 -2.28 -0.05
C ALA A 60 6.14 -1.51 -1.40
N LEU A 61 5.08 -0.77 -1.70
CA LEU A 61 4.90 -0.07 -2.98
C LEU A 61 5.35 1.40 -2.98
N ARG A 62 6.07 1.83 -1.94
CA ARG A 62 6.66 3.16 -1.82
C ARG A 62 8.15 3.07 -1.51
N ASP A 63 8.54 2.17 -0.63
CA ASP A 63 9.88 2.11 -0.02
C ASP A 63 10.76 0.99 -0.59
N TYR A 64 10.15 -0.06 -1.15
CA TYR A 64 10.84 -1.15 -1.84
C TYR A 64 10.73 -1.03 -3.36
N PRO A 65 11.67 -1.62 -4.13
CA PRO A 65 11.61 -1.64 -5.57
C PRO A 65 10.27 -2.17 -6.10
N HIS A 66 9.56 -1.38 -6.91
CA HIS A 66 8.23 -1.76 -7.40
C HIS A 66 7.98 -1.34 -8.86
N PRO A 67 7.12 -2.06 -9.59
CA PRO A 67 6.65 -1.65 -10.91
C PRO A 67 5.90 -0.33 -10.86
N ARG A 68 6.03 0.49 -11.90
CA ARG A 68 5.40 1.81 -11.98
C ARG A 68 3.88 1.78 -11.80
N HIS A 69 3.18 0.80 -12.36
CA HIS A 69 1.72 0.71 -12.23
C HIS A 69 1.24 0.44 -10.80
N LEU A 70 2.14 0.05 -9.89
CA LEU A 70 1.88 -0.16 -8.48
C LEU A 70 2.43 0.96 -7.59
N CYS A 71 3.01 2.02 -8.14
CA CYS A 71 3.66 3.05 -7.33
C CYS A 71 2.68 3.76 -6.40
N GLY A 72 2.91 3.69 -5.09
CA GLY A 72 2.12 4.38 -4.08
C GLY A 72 2.35 5.89 -4.06
N ASN A 73 3.56 6.35 -4.42
CA ASN A 73 3.90 7.78 -4.48
C ASN A 73 3.30 8.47 -5.73
N TYR A 74 3.19 7.75 -6.84
CA TYR A 74 2.62 8.23 -8.10
C TYR A 74 1.53 7.26 -8.57
N PRO A 75 0.30 7.38 -8.02
CA PRO A 75 -0.78 6.46 -8.37
C PRO A 75 -1.05 6.48 -9.87
N PHE A 76 -1.14 5.31 -10.47
CA PHE A 76 -1.16 5.16 -11.93
C PHE A 76 -2.30 5.93 -12.60
N ASN A 77 -3.48 5.92 -11.99
CA ASN A 77 -4.68 6.59 -12.53
C ASN A 77 -4.78 8.10 -12.21
N LYS A 78 -3.90 8.62 -11.34
CA LYS A 78 -3.94 10.01 -10.87
C LYS A 78 -2.71 10.82 -11.28
N SER A 79 -1.68 10.17 -11.82
CA SER A 79 -0.42 10.79 -12.20
C SER A 79 -0.04 10.44 -13.64
N PRO A 80 0.65 11.34 -14.38
CA PRO A 80 1.15 11.03 -15.71
C PRO A 80 2.02 9.78 -15.69
N HIS A 81 1.86 8.90 -16.69
CA HIS A 81 2.49 7.59 -16.65
C HIS A 81 4.02 7.62 -16.59
N GLU A 82 4.59 8.70 -17.10
CA GLU A 82 6.03 8.91 -17.14
C GLU A 82 6.63 9.30 -15.78
N SER A 83 5.81 9.68 -14.79
CA SER A 83 6.26 10.05 -13.44
C SER A 83 6.80 8.83 -12.71
N TYR A 84 7.89 8.95 -11.94
CA TYR A 84 8.45 7.83 -11.19
C TYR A 84 9.10 8.30 -9.89
N CYS A 85 9.11 7.43 -8.88
CA CYS A 85 9.87 7.66 -7.65
C CYS A 85 11.21 6.93 -7.69
N SER A 86 12.07 7.16 -6.70
CA SER A 86 13.40 6.55 -6.58
C SER A 86 13.37 5.02 -6.49
N LYS A 87 12.24 4.44 -6.05
CA LYS A 87 12.03 3.00 -5.92
C LYS A 87 11.29 2.39 -7.13
N CYS A 88 10.91 3.19 -8.12
CA CYS A 88 10.27 2.65 -9.31
C CYS A 88 11.27 1.83 -10.14
N PHE A 89 10.77 0.73 -10.70
CA PHE A 89 11.53 -0.24 -11.48
C PHE A 89 10.85 -0.49 -12.83
N CYS A 90 11.66 -0.50 -13.90
CA CYS A 90 11.21 -0.94 -15.21
C CYS A 90 11.29 -2.46 -15.29
N TYR A 91 10.15 -3.13 -15.10
CA TYR A 91 10.10 -4.58 -15.10
C TYR A 91 10.44 -5.19 -16.48
N VAL A 92 10.30 -4.44 -17.58
CA VAL A 92 10.68 -4.88 -18.94
C VAL A 92 12.20 -4.94 -19.11
N CYS A 93 12.92 -3.91 -18.64
CA CYS A 93 14.38 -3.83 -18.76
C CYS A 93 15.12 -4.38 -17.54
N GLN A 94 14.39 -4.76 -16.51
CA GLN A 94 14.91 -5.13 -15.19
C GLN A 94 15.90 -4.10 -14.62
N SER A 95 15.58 -2.80 -14.75
CA SER A 95 16.44 -1.70 -14.29
C SER A 95 15.66 -0.65 -13.50
N ALA A 96 16.36 0.17 -12.71
CA ALA A 96 15.76 1.34 -12.08
C ALA A 96 15.08 2.24 -13.13
N ALA A 97 13.93 2.81 -12.77
CA ALA A 97 13.26 3.80 -13.60
C ALA A 97 14.01 5.14 -13.55
N PRO A 98 14.11 5.86 -14.67
CA PRO A 98 13.57 5.52 -15.98
C PRO A 98 14.58 4.70 -16.82
N CYS A 99 14.08 3.71 -17.56
CA CYS A 99 14.88 3.05 -18.60
C CYS A 99 14.91 3.88 -19.90
N LYS A 100 15.74 3.48 -20.89
CA LYS A 100 15.84 4.17 -22.19
C LYS A 100 14.51 4.31 -22.95
N LYS A 101 13.60 3.33 -22.81
CA LYS A 101 12.27 3.30 -23.45
C LYS A 101 11.14 3.62 -22.46
N TRP A 102 11.42 4.40 -21.41
CA TRP A 102 10.45 4.65 -20.35
C TRP A 102 9.21 5.40 -20.85
N ARG A 103 9.42 6.48 -21.62
CA ARG A 103 8.42 7.47 -22.03
C ARG A 103 7.74 7.12 -23.35
N GLY A 104 6.66 7.85 -23.65
CA GLY A 104 5.87 7.72 -24.88
C GLY A 104 4.66 6.81 -24.75
N ILE A 105 3.78 6.85 -25.77
CA ILE A 105 2.47 6.15 -25.80
C ILE A 105 2.61 4.63 -25.57
N ASN A 106 3.68 4.05 -26.09
CA ASN A 106 4.05 2.64 -25.90
C ASN A 106 5.32 2.48 -25.04
N GLY A 107 5.59 3.47 -24.19
CA GLY A 107 6.72 3.45 -23.27
C GLY A 107 6.57 2.34 -22.23
N HIS A 108 7.68 1.82 -21.72
CA HIS A 108 7.68 0.76 -20.71
C HIS A 108 7.00 1.20 -19.39
N CYS A 109 6.75 2.49 -19.19
CA CYS A 109 5.99 3.00 -18.05
C CYS A 109 4.48 2.68 -18.11
N HIS A 110 3.94 2.36 -19.28
CA HIS A 110 2.51 2.06 -19.47
C HIS A 110 2.14 0.61 -19.14
N VAL A 111 3.13 -0.27 -19.03
CA VAL A 111 2.81 -1.68 -19.02
C VAL A 111 2.45 -2.15 -17.61
N SER A 112 1.28 -2.78 -17.52
CA SER A 112 0.75 -3.44 -16.33
C SER A 112 0.89 -4.95 -16.53
N GLY A 113 1.27 -5.69 -15.48
CA GLY A 113 1.67 -7.11 -15.57
C GLY A 113 0.60 -8.13 -16.01
N LYS A 114 -0.48 -7.70 -16.67
CA LYS A 114 -1.61 -8.54 -17.09
C LYS A 114 -1.32 -9.40 -18.33
N ASN A 115 -0.14 -9.29 -18.94
CA ASN A 115 0.16 -9.89 -20.24
C ASN A 115 1.45 -10.72 -20.31
N ASN A 116 1.98 -11.25 -19.20
CA ASN A 116 3.08 -12.22 -19.29
C ASN A 116 2.89 -13.37 -18.30
N ALA A 117 2.37 -14.49 -18.81
CA ALA A 117 2.28 -15.77 -18.10
C ALA A 117 3.65 -16.45 -17.86
N ASP A 118 4.77 -15.78 -18.17
CA ASP A 118 6.09 -16.43 -18.26
C ASP A 118 7.19 -15.86 -17.33
N VAL A 119 6.89 -14.95 -16.38
CA VAL A 119 7.95 -14.27 -15.58
C VAL A 119 8.17 -14.86 -14.17
N CYS A 120 7.36 -15.84 -13.75
CA CYS A 120 7.57 -16.51 -12.46
C CYS A 120 8.53 -17.70 -12.58
N ARG A 121 9.81 -17.43 -12.87
CA ARG A 121 10.89 -18.40 -12.63
C ARG A 121 12.19 -17.76 -12.11
N TRP A 122 12.07 -16.68 -11.35
CA TRP A 122 13.18 -16.22 -10.54
C TRP A 122 12.98 -16.77 -9.13
N VAL A 123 13.44 -18.01 -8.98
CA VAL A 123 13.72 -18.61 -7.67
C VAL A 123 14.70 -17.67 -6.96
N ILE A 124 14.34 -17.32 -5.74
CA ILE A 124 15.20 -16.68 -4.77
C ILE A 124 16.32 -17.68 -4.49
N ASP A 125 17.50 -17.48 -5.07
CA ASP A 125 18.72 -18.11 -4.57
C ASP A 125 19.18 -17.27 -3.37
N CYS A 126 18.72 -17.70 -2.19
CA CYS A 126 19.37 -17.43 -0.91
C CYS A 126 20.71 -18.18 -0.83
#